data_AF-A0A917P310-F1
#
_entry.id   AF-A0A917P310-F1
#
_cell.length_a   1.000
_cell.length_b   1.000
_cell.length_c   1.000
_cell.angle_alpha   90.00
_cell.angle_beta   90.00
_cell.angle_gamma   90.00
#
_symmetry.space_group_name_H-M   'P 1'
#
loop_
_entity.id
_entity.type
_entity.pdbx_description
1 polymer ?
#
loop_
_entity_poly.entity_id
_entity_poly.type
_entity_poly.pdbx_seq_one_letter_code
_entity_poly.pdbx_strand_id
1 'polypeptide(L)'
;MLLRCYRTAVPTHATPASLLSAMRPQNQDHLYDFYRDLRSADDLYWDRHLDAWVATSHAVVSSTASDPRFSSVRYPDIEAVSEELRPLARVLSQQMLYSDAPDHARLRALLSRAFTPRTVVALRDRISDAVDQIITRAAPAGRLDIVADLARPLPLAVICDLLGVPEVDRPALSSWSDPIAAAIGSSRLDAEDSRAASRSMEQMLAYLRELLTCESGPPAPHTLRALLATGTEDPDQDFDELLANCALLLIAGHETTTHFIGNAALALLSHPQAADQLRSRVDLIPAAVEELLRYDSPVQLMLRRARHDLDLAGRSITAGQAVLLVCGAANRDPAVFPDPDVLDFQRPGGRHVAFGYGPHFCLGAALARLEGVVVLEALLTRLPDWRLDGTSPHWQRSLNFRGLAGLEVAFTPSPAHHDSCTQAAPA
;
A
#
# COMPACT_ATOMS: atom_id res chain seq x y z
N MET A 1 58.44 -9.97 -27.89
CA MET A 1 57.63 -8.92 -28.55
C MET A 1 56.22 -9.47 -28.73
N LEU A 2 55.48 -9.70 -27.63
CA LEU A 2 54.46 -8.82 -27.05
C LEU A 2 53.41 -8.33 -28.05
N LEU A 3 52.27 -9.03 -28.11
CA LEU A 3 50.93 -8.46 -28.29
C LEU A 3 49.91 -9.54 -27.89
N ARG A 4 49.56 -9.56 -26.59
CA ARG A 4 48.39 -10.27 -26.07
C ARG A 4 47.16 -9.44 -26.45
N CYS A 5 46.35 -9.94 -27.38
CA CYS A 5 45.02 -9.42 -27.61
C CYS A 5 44.14 -9.73 -26.40
N TYR A 6 43.93 -8.75 -25.52
CA TYR A 6 42.83 -8.76 -24.58
C TYR A 6 41.52 -8.61 -25.36
N ARG A 7 40.88 -9.73 -25.71
CA ARG A 7 39.45 -9.73 -25.98
C ARG A 7 38.76 -9.69 -24.62
N THR A 8 38.42 -8.48 -24.17
CA THR A 8 37.39 -8.29 -23.16
C THR A 8 36.08 -8.83 -23.75
N ALA A 9 35.65 -10.00 -23.28
CA ALA A 9 34.30 -10.47 -23.54
C ALA A 9 33.34 -9.45 -22.91
N VAL A 10 32.64 -8.70 -23.75
CA VAL A 10 31.44 -7.96 -23.33
C VAL A 10 30.45 -9.03 -22.84
N PRO A 11 29.93 -8.96 -21.61
CA PRO A 11 28.88 -9.86 -21.18
C PRO A 11 27.72 -9.68 -22.17
N THR A 12 27.33 -10.76 -22.83
CA THR A 12 26.07 -10.78 -23.57
C THR A 12 24.95 -10.60 -22.54
N HIS A 13 24.53 -9.36 -22.30
CA HIS A 13 23.37 -9.09 -21.46
C HIS A 13 22.17 -9.74 -22.14
N ALA A 14 21.75 -10.90 -21.62
CA ALA A 14 20.47 -11.48 -21.99
C ALA A 14 19.41 -10.40 -21.77
N THR A 15 18.49 -10.23 -22.73
CA THR A 15 17.39 -9.29 -22.57
C THR A 15 16.65 -9.63 -21.27
N PRO A 16 16.50 -8.68 -20.32
CA PRO A 16 15.82 -8.96 -19.07
C PRO A 16 14.42 -9.51 -19.32
N ALA A 17 13.96 -10.39 -18.43
CA ALA A 17 12.59 -10.89 -18.49
C ALA A 17 11.60 -9.72 -18.36
N SER A 18 10.44 -9.85 -19.00
CA SER A 18 9.39 -8.85 -18.81
C SER A 18 8.91 -8.85 -17.37
N LEU A 19 8.72 -7.67 -16.80
CA LEU A 19 8.17 -7.44 -15.47
C LEU A 19 6.77 -8.05 -15.32
N LEU A 20 6.01 -8.20 -16.42
CA LEU A 20 4.73 -8.93 -16.43
C LEU A 20 4.85 -10.37 -15.91
N SER A 21 6.05 -10.97 -15.99
CA SER A 21 6.31 -12.30 -15.46
C SER A 21 6.14 -12.36 -13.93
N ALA A 22 6.24 -11.24 -13.21
CA ALA A 22 5.97 -11.17 -11.78
C ALA A 22 4.56 -11.68 -11.42
N MET A 23 3.55 -11.48 -12.28
CA MET A 23 2.17 -11.93 -12.04
C MET A 23 1.95 -13.44 -12.27
N ARG A 24 2.97 -14.18 -12.74
CA ARG A 24 2.85 -15.63 -12.91
C ARG A 24 2.85 -16.28 -11.53
N PRO A 25 1.97 -17.26 -11.27
CA PRO A 25 1.91 -17.93 -9.97
C PRO A 25 3.28 -18.44 -9.49
N GLN A 26 4.09 -19.02 -10.39
CA GLN A 26 5.42 -19.53 -10.04
C GLN A 26 6.40 -18.45 -9.56
N ASN A 27 6.19 -17.19 -9.97
CA ASN A 27 7.03 -16.06 -9.58
C ASN A 27 6.47 -15.31 -8.37
N GLN A 28 5.21 -15.52 -7.97
CA GLN A 28 4.65 -14.83 -6.80
C GLN A 28 5.28 -15.34 -5.50
N ASP A 29 5.54 -16.65 -5.42
CA ASP A 29 6.22 -17.26 -4.27
C ASP A 29 7.71 -16.92 -4.24
N HIS A 30 8.32 -16.67 -5.40
CA HIS A 30 9.74 -16.38 -5.59
C HIS A 30 10.00 -14.97 -6.12
N LEU A 31 9.14 -14.01 -5.78
CA LEU A 31 9.13 -12.68 -6.41
C LEU A 31 10.46 -11.95 -6.25
N TYR A 32 11.09 -12.09 -5.09
CA TYR A 32 12.34 -11.43 -4.78
C TYR A 32 13.55 -12.07 -5.45
N ASP A 33 13.51 -13.38 -5.75
CA ASP A 33 14.50 -14.01 -6.62
C ASP A 33 14.38 -13.48 -8.04
N PHE A 34 13.13 -13.37 -8.55
CA PHE A 34 12.87 -12.75 -9.85
C PHE A 34 13.36 -11.28 -9.91
N TYR A 35 13.13 -10.49 -8.87
CA TYR A 35 13.66 -9.12 -8.80
C TYR A 35 15.18 -9.05 -8.68
N ARG A 36 15.81 -10.02 -8.01
CA ARG A 36 17.27 -10.15 -7.97
C ARG A 36 17.81 -10.38 -9.38
N ASP A 37 17.20 -11.29 -10.14
CA ASP A 37 17.58 -11.58 -11.53
C ASP A 37 17.44 -10.33 -12.41
N LEU A 38 16.31 -9.62 -12.32
CA LEU A 38 16.09 -8.37 -13.06
C LEU A 38 17.14 -7.31 -12.76
N ARG A 39 17.41 -7.06 -11.46
CA ARG A 39 18.41 -6.07 -11.03
C ARG A 39 19.84 -6.47 -11.42
N SER A 40 20.15 -7.76 -11.47
CA SER A 40 21.47 -8.23 -11.90
C SER A 40 21.74 -8.00 -13.39
N ALA A 41 20.68 -7.85 -14.20
CA ALA A 41 20.80 -7.64 -15.63
C ALA A 41 21.09 -6.17 -15.99
N ASP A 42 20.33 -5.24 -15.39
CA ASP A 42 20.50 -3.79 -15.51
C ASP A 42 19.70 -3.05 -14.41
N ASP A 43 20.17 -1.86 -14.01
CA ASP A 43 19.46 -0.97 -13.09
C ASP A 43 18.26 -0.29 -13.75
N LEU A 44 18.33 -0.11 -15.08
CA LEU A 44 17.29 0.49 -15.90
C LEU A 44 17.27 -0.14 -17.30
N TYR A 45 16.18 -0.84 -17.62
CA TYR A 45 16.03 -1.52 -18.92
C TYR A 45 14.69 -1.22 -19.58
N TRP A 46 14.61 -1.44 -20.90
CA TRP A 46 13.37 -1.30 -21.67
C TRP A 46 12.60 -2.63 -21.70
N ASP A 47 11.37 -2.65 -21.17
CA ASP A 47 10.47 -3.79 -21.29
C ASP A 47 9.53 -3.60 -22.49
N ARG A 48 9.84 -4.31 -23.59
CA ARG A 48 9.07 -4.28 -24.84
C ARG A 48 7.60 -4.71 -24.71
N HIS A 49 7.24 -5.48 -23.67
CA HIS A 49 5.86 -5.95 -23.50
C HIS A 49 5.00 -4.93 -22.75
N LEU A 50 5.64 -4.04 -21.99
CA LEU A 50 5.02 -2.94 -21.26
C LEU A 50 5.17 -1.60 -21.99
N ASP A 51 6.03 -1.53 -23.01
CA ASP A 51 6.38 -0.29 -23.72
C ASP A 51 6.86 0.79 -22.74
N ALA A 52 7.67 0.37 -21.77
CA ALA A 52 8.11 1.21 -20.66
C ALA A 52 9.52 0.86 -20.20
N TRP A 53 10.20 1.85 -19.63
CA TRP A 53 11.42 1.64 -18.87
C TRP A 53 11.09 1.01 -17.52
N VAL A 54 11.94 0.13 -17.02
CA VAL A 54 11.82 -0.52 -15.71
C VAL A 54 13.07 -0.24 -14.90
N ALA A 55 12.90 0.44 -13.77
CA ALA A 55 13.96 0.78 -12.83
C ALA A 55 13.91 -0.15 -11.61
N THR A 56 15.02 -0.82 -11.31
CA THR A 56 15.09 -1.87 -10.27
C THR A 56 16.02 -1.51 -9.11
N SER A 57 17.02 -0.65 -9.33
CA SER A 57 17.94 -0.23 -8.28
C SER A 57 17.37 0.90 -7.44
N HIS A 58 17.77 0.94 -6.17
CA HIS A 58 17.29 1.93 -5.21
C HIS A 58 17.62 3.36 -5.64
N ALA A 59 18.84 3.56 -6.16
CA ALA A 59 19.31 4.87 -6.61
C ALA A 59 18.48 5.42 -7.77
N VAL A 60 18.13 4.59 -8.76
CA VAL A 60 17.32 5.01 -9.91
C VAL A 60 15.87 5.23 -9.49
N VAL A 61 15.30 4.33 -8.68
CA VAL A 61 13.92 4.45 -8.18
C VAL A 61 13.72 5.72 -7.35
N SER A 62 14.57 5.97 -6.36
CA SER A 62 14.44 7.10 -5.44
C SER A 62 14.71 8.45 -6.11
N SER A 63 15.70 8.53 -7.00
CA SER A 63 16.01 9.76 -7.75
C SER A 63 14.88 10.09 -8.74
N THR A 64 14.39 9.12 -9.51
CA THR A 64 13.28 9.31 -10.46
C THR A 64 11.98 9.71 -9.75
N ALA A 65 11.68 9.11 -8.59
CA ALA A 65 10.49 9.47 -7.82
C ALA A 65 10.50 10.92 -7.30
N SER A 66 11.68 11.53 -7.15
CA SER A 66 11.89 12.88 -6.63
C SER A 66 12.04 13.95 -7.71
N ASP A 67 12.35 13.54 -8.93
CA ASP A 67 12.77 14.43 -10.00
C ASP A 67 11.54 15.05 -10.70
N PRO A 68 11.36 16.38 -10.67
CA PRO A 68 10.19 17.06 -11.24
C PRO A 68 10.10 16.96 -12.77
N ARG A 69 11.17 16.53 -13.45
CA ARG A 69 11.15 16.23 -14.90
C ARG A 69 10.32 15.00 -15.23
N PHE A 70 9.97 14.21 -14.22
CA PHE A 70 9.06 13.08 -14.31
C PHE A 70 7.69 13.43 -13.74
N SER A 71 6.65 13.22 -14.55
CA SER A 71 5.25 13.45 -14.20
C SER A 71 4.63 12.22 -13.52
N SER A 72 3.73 12.46 -12.57
CA SER A 72 2.87 11.45 -11.95
C SER A 72 1.54 11.23 -12.71
N VAL A 73 1.28 12.00 -13.78
CA VAL A 73 0.04 11.89 -14.57
C VAL A 73 -0.07 10.52 -15.21
N ARG A 74 -1.07 9.76 -14.78
CA ARG A 74 -1.31 8.39 -15.25
C ARG A 74 -1.95 8.35 -16.63
N TYR A 75 -2.98 9.18 -16.83
CA TYR A 75 -3.81 9.26 -18.02
C TYR A 75 -3.65 10.63 -18.71
N PRO A 76 -2.58 10.84 -19.48
CA PRO A 76 -2.35 12.12 -20.16
C PRO A 76 -3.37 12.38 -21.28
N ASP A 77 -3.94 11.31 -21.85
CA ASP A 77 -5.04 11.36 -22.79
C ASP A 77 -6.12 10.38 -22.31
N ILE A 78 -7.18 10.93 -21.74
CA ILE A 78 -8.32 10.15 -21.24
C ILE A 78 -9.10 9.54 -22.40
N GLU A 79 -9.17 10.19 -23.56
CA GLU A 79 -9.95 9.68 -24.69
C GLU A 79 -9.25 8.51 -25.39
N ALA A 80 -7.93 8.38 -25.21
CA ALA A 80 -7.16 7.21 -25.63
C ALA A 80 -7.38 5.95 -24.75
N VAL A 81 -8.03 6.06 -23.58
CA VAL A 81 -8.37 4.87 -22.78
C VAL A 81 -9.66 4.22 -23.29
N SER A 82 -9.85 2.93 -22.96
CA SER A 82 -11.05 2.20 -23.34
C SER A 82 -12.31 2.87 -22.79
N GLU A 83 -13.41 2.80 -23.55
CA GLU A 83 -14.68 3.44 -23.19
C GLU A 83 -15.15 3.04 -21.80
N GLU A 84 -14.97 1.76 -21.44
CA GLU A 84 -15.32 1.21 -20.14
C GLU A 84 -14.51 1.79 -18.98
N LEU A 85 -13.26 2.21 -19.23
CA LEU A 85 -12.35 2.72 -18.21
C LEU A 85 -12.37 4.25 -18.13
N ARG A 86 -12.86 4.96 -19.16
CA ARG A 86 -12.93 6.43 -19.19
C ARG A 86 -13.58 7.04 -17.94
N PRO A 87 -14.71 6.52 -17.41
CA PRO A 87 -15.32 7.09 -16.19
C PRO A 87 -14.36 7.04 -15.00
N LEU A 88 -13.73 5.89 -14.75
CA LEU A 88 -12.72 5.75 -13.71
C LEU A 88 -11.51 6.67 -13.98
N ALA A 89 -10.98 6.68 -15.20
CA ALA A 89 -9.81 7.49 -15.56
C ALA A 89 -10.04 8.99 -15.31
N ARG A 90 -11.25 9.51 -15.57
CA ARG A 90 -11.63 10.91 -15.27
C ARG A 90 -11.54 11.20 -13.78
N VAL A 91 -12.09 10.34 -12.93
CA VAL A 91 -12.01 10.51 -11.47
C VAL A 91 -10.56 10.42 -10.99
N LEU A 92 -9.80 9.41 -11.45
CA LEU A 92 -8.40 9.26 -11.08
C LEU A 92 -7.58 10.50 -11.49
N SER A 93 -7.86 11.12 -12.65
CA SER A 93 -7.13 12.31 -13.09
C SER A 93 -7.26 13.53 -12.16
N GLN A 94 -8.30 13.58 -11.31
CA GLN A 94 -8.53 14.63 -10.31
C GLN A 94 -7.85 14.33 -8.96
N GLN A 95 -7.26 13.14 -8.80
CA GLN A 95 -6.63 12.74 -7.55
C GLN A 95 -5.19 13.23 -7.46
N MET A 96 -4.77 13.71 -6.27
CA MET A 96 -3.41 14.17 -6.02
C MET A 96 -2.34 13.11 -6.35
N LEU A 97 -2.68 11.83 -6.26
CA LEU A 97 -1.79 10.72 -6.62
C LEU A 97 -1.31 10.80 -8.08
N TYR A 98 -2.14 11.33 -8.97
CA TYR A 98 -1.91 11.41 -10.41
C TYR A 98 -1.80 12.85 -10.90
N SER A 99 -1.62 13.82 -10.00
CA SER A 99 -1.39 15.22 -10.32
C SER A 99 0.07 15.59 -10.14
N ASP A 100 0.49 16.67 -10.80
CA ASP A 100 1.81 17.29 -10.59
C ASP A 100 1.66 18.67 -9.93
N ALA A 101 2.77 19.34 -9.62
CA ALA A 101 2.70 20.73 -9.18
C ALA A 101 2.14 21.65 -10.29
N PRO A 102 1.32 22.67 -9.95
CA PRO A 102 0.97 23.09 -8.59
C PRO A 102 -0.21 22.32 -7.96
N ASP A 103 -1.05 21.64 -8.73
CA ASP A 103 -2.29 21.00 -8.25
C ASP A 103 -2.04 19.96 -7.16
N HIS A 104 -1.02 19.11 -7.32
CA HIS A 104 -0.64 18.14 -6.30
C HIS A 104 -0.37 18.80 -4.94
N ALA A 105 0.35 19.94 -4.92
CA ALA A 105 0.66 20.62 -3.68
C ALA A 105 -0.59 21.23 -3.02
N ARG A 106 -1.48 21.83 -3.83
CA ARG A 106 -2.77 22.37 -3.39
C ARG A 106 -3.66 21.28 -2.78
N LEU A 107 -3.90 20.19 -3.52
CA LEU A 107 -4.75 19.07 -3.07
C LEU A 107 -4.16 18.38 -1.84
N ARG A 108 -2.84 18.15 -1.81
CA ARG A 108 -2.16 17.54 -0.66
C ARG A 108 -2.28 18.41 0.59
N ALA A 109 -2.15 19.73 0.46
CA ALA A 109 -2.26 20.65 1.60
C ALA A 109 -3.64 20.55 2.26
N LEU A 110 -4.70 20.43 1.47
CA LEU A 110 -6.07 20.24 1.96
C LEU A 110 -6.20 18.95 2.78
N LEU A 111 -5.84 17.80 2.20
CA LEU A 111 -6.01 16.49 2.84
C LEU A 111 -5.07 16.28 4.03
N SER A 112 -3.89 16.90 4.03
CA SER A 112 -2.91 16.75 5.11
C SER A 112 -3.41 17.20 6.48
N ARG A 113 -4.45 18.06 6.52
CA ARG A 113 -5.11 18.49 7.75
C ARG A 113 -5.80 17.35 8.50
N ALA A 114 -6.20 16.28 7.80
CA ALA A 114 -6.75 15.08 8.42
C ALA A 114 -5.67 14.17 9.02
N PHE A 115 -4.42 14.28 8.56
CA PHE A 115 -3.32 13.39 8.95
C PHE A 115 -2.32 14.07 9.89
N THR A 116 -2.78 15.02 10.73
CA THR A 116 -1.87 15.63 11.72
C THR A 116 -1.37 14.58 12.72
N PRO A 117 -0.15 14.75 13.30
CA PRO A 117 0.34 13.85 14.34
C PRO A 117 -0.63 13.69 15.51
N ARG A 118 -1.33 14.77 15.89
CA ARG A 118 -2.35 14.74 16.94
C ARG A 118 -3.53 13.86 16.58
N THR A 119 -4.04 13.97 15.34
CA THR A 119 -5.14 13.12 14.85
C THR A 119 -4.72 11.66 14.84
N VAL A 120 -3.53 11.35 14.31
CA VAL A 120 -3.01 9.97 14.23
C VAL A 120 -2.84 9.37 15.63
N VAL A 121 -2.25 10.10 16.59
CA VAL A 121 -2.09 9.61 17.97
C VAL A 121 -3.44 9.34 18.63
N ALA A 122 -4.45 10.18 18.37
CA ALA A 122 -5.79 9.99 18.91
C ALA A 122 -6.51 8.73 18.35
N LEU A 123 -6.02 8.16 17.24
CA LEU A 123 -6.55 6.91 16.69
C LEU A 123 -5.96 5.67 17.37
N ARG A 124 -4.87 5.78 18.17
CA ARG A 124 -4.22 4.62 18.78
C ARG A 124 -5.17 3.77 19.61
N ASP A 125 -5.92 4.40 20.53
CA ASP A 125 -6.83 3.68 21.41
C ASP A 125 -7.92 2.96 20.58
N ARG A 126 -8.41 3.62 19.54
CA ARG A 126 -9.43 3.06 18.64
C ARG A 126 -8.91 1.89 17.81
N ILE A 127 -7.66 1.95 17.34
CA ILE A 127 -6.99 0.86 16.64
C ILE A 127 -6.81 -0.33 17.61
N SER A 128 -6.33 -0.06 18.83
CA SER A 128 -6.17 -1.09 19.87
C SER A 128 -7.48 -1.78 20.20
N ASP A 129 -8.56 -1.02 20.42
CA ASP A 129 -9.89 -1.56 20.71
C ASP A 129 -10.40 -2.45 19.57
N ALA A 130 -10.22 -2.02 18.31
CA ALA A 130 -10.64 -2.80 17.14
C ALA A 130 -9.85 -4.12 17.03
N VAL A 131 -8.53 -4.06 17.19
CA VAL A 131 -7.67 -5.27 17.23
C VAL A 131 -8.09 -6.19 18.37
N ASP A 132 -8.36 -5.62 19.54
CA ASP A 132 -8.74 -6.38 20.72
C ASP A 132 -10.07 -7.11 20.56
N GLN A 133 -11.06 -6.45 19.96
CA GLN A 133 -12.35 -7.06 19.65
C GLN A 133 -12.22 -8.17 18.61
N ILE A 134 -11.36 -8.02 17.60
CA ILE A 134 -11.11 -9.05 16.58
C ILE A 134 -10.46 -10.28 17.24
N ILE A 135 -9.37 -10.10 17.97
CA ILE A 135 -8.66 -11.21 18.63
C ILE A 135 -9.55 -11.90 19.67
N THR A 136 -10.32 -11.13 20.45
CA THR A 136 -11.21 -11.70 21.48
C THR A 136 -12.32 -12.56 20.87
N ARG A 137 -12.86 -12.17 19.70
CA ARG A 137 -13.86 -12.98 18.99
C ARG A 137 -13.29 -14.30 18.46
N ALA A 138 -12.02 -14.31 18.03
CA ALA A 138 -11.36 -15.51 17.53
C ALA A 138 -10.80 -16.42 18.63
N ALA A 139 -10.55 -15.87 19.84
CA ALA A 139 -9.92 -16.58 20.94
C ALA A 139 -10.54 -17.96 21.29
N PRO A 140 -11.88 -18.12 21.32
CA PRO A 140 -12.49 -19.42 21.65
C PRO A 140 -12.29 -20.48 20.56
N ALA A 141 -12.16 -20.07 19.29
CA ALA A 141 -11.97 -20.98 18.18
C ALA A 141 -10.52 -21.45 18.04
N GLY A 142 -9.55 -20.67 18.56
CA GLY A 142 -8.12 -20.93 18.38
C GLY A 142 -7.66 -20.87 16.92
N ARG A 143 -8.44 -20.21 16.05
CA ARG A 143 -8.20 -20.07 14.61
C ARG A 143 -8.62 -18.68 14.14
N LEU A 144 -7.92 -18.13 13.14
CA LEU A 144 -8.17 -16.81 12.57
C LEU A 144 -7.62 -16.77 11.13
N ASP A 145 -8.33 -16.17 10.17
CA ASP A 145 -7.69 -15.72 8.93
C ASP A 145 -7.16 -14.30 9.15
N ILE A 146 -5.84 -14.14 9.22
CA ILE A 146 -5.21 -12.85 9.47
C ILE A 146 -5.63 -11.81 8.42
N VAL A 147 -5.84 -12.21 7.16
CA VAL A 147 -6.23 -11.26 6.13
C VAL A 147 -7.70 -10.88 6.28
N ALA A 148 -8.59 -11.87 6.24
CA ALA A 148 -10.03 -11.65 6.20
C ALA A 148 -10.60 -11.09 7.51
N ASP A 149 -10.11 -11.58 8.65
CA ASP A 149 -10.69 -11.28 9.96
C ASP A 149 -9.99 -10.10 10.66
N LEU A 150 -8.74 -9.78 10.31
CA LEU A 150 -7.94 -8.72 10.95
C LEU A 150 -7.46 -7.64 9.98
N ALA A 151 -6.64 -8.01 9.00
CA ALA A 151 -5.90 -7.06 8.16
C ALA A 151 -6.80 -6.25 7.24
N ARG A 152 -7.91 -6.81 6.77
CA ARG A 152 -8.91 -6.09 5.95
C ARG A 152 -9.85 -5.20 6.77
N PRO A 153 -10.53 -5.70 7.82
CA PRO A 153 -11.51 -4.89 8.54
C PRO A 153 -10.88 -3.75 9.35
N LEU A 154 -9.66 -3.90 9.87
CA LEU A 154 -9.03 -2.89 10.72
C LEU A 154 -8.71 -1.58 9.97
N PRO A 155 -7.92 -1.57 8.88
CA PRO A 155 -7.59 -0.33 8.18
C PRO A 155 -8.83 0.33 7.56
N LEU A 156 -9.80 -0.46 7.09
CA LEU A 156 -11.07 0.05 6.60
C LEU A 156 -11.83 0.78 7.71
N ALA A 157 -11.92 0.19 8.91
CA ALA A 157 -12.55 0.83 10.05
C ALA A 157 -11.89 2.17 10.39
N VAL A 158 -10.56 2.20 10.42
CA VAL A 158 -9.77 3.39 10.76
C VAL A 158 -9.95 4.51 9.75
N ILE A 159 -9.89 4.22 8.44
CA ILE A 159 -10.07 5.25 7.41
C ILE A 159 -11.53 5.73 7.34
N CYS A 160 -12.49 4.84 7.55
CA CYS A 160 -13.90 5.20 7.68
C CYS A 160 -14.11 6.15 8.86
N ASP A 161 -13.46 5.91 10.00
CA ASP A 161 -13.51 6.80 11.16
C ASP A 161 -12.88 8.17 10.89
N LEU A 162 -11.77 8.21 10.16
CA LEU A 162 -11.16 9.46 9.73
C LEU A 162 -12.09 10.27 8.81
N LEU A 163 -12.84 9.60 7.94
CA LEU A 163 -13.77 10.24 7.00
C LEU A 163 -15.14 10.56 7.63
N GLY A 164 -15.47 9.97 8.79
CA GLY A 164 -16.76 10.11 9.44
C GLY A 164 -17.85 9.19 8.87
N VAL A 165 -17.45 8.07 8.25
CA VAL A 165 -18.34 7.04 7.69
C VAL A 165 -18.94 6.20 8.83
N PRO A 166 -20.28 6.14 8.96
CA PRO A 166 -20.96 5.28 9.94
C PRO A 166 -20.61 3.80 9.77
N GLU A 167 -20.60 3.05 10.88
CA GLU A 167 -20.23 1.63 10.88
C GLU A 167 -21.13 0.77 9.97
N VAL A 168 -22.43 1.07 9.95
CA VAL A 168 -23.44 0.36 9.14
C VAL A 168 -23.15 0.44 7.62
N ASP A 169 -22.46 1.48 7.18
CA ASP A 169 -22.18 1.71 5.75
C ASP A 169 -20.86 1.07 5.30
N ARG A 170 -19.96 0.73 6.23
CA ARG A 170 -18.61 0.19 5.92
C ARG A 170 -18.62 -1.04 5.00
N PRO A 171 -19.56 -2.00 5.10
CA PRO A 171 -19.62 -3.12 4.17
C PRO A 171 -19.80 -2.68 2.71
N ALA A 172 -20.58 -1.62 2.45
CA ALA A 172 -20.77 -1.09 1.12
C ALA A 172 -19.46 -0.49 0.56
N LEU A 173 -18.77 0.33 1.37
CA LEU A 173 -17.47 0.92 1.01
C LEU A 173 -16.41 -0.15 0.71
N SER A 174 -16.39 -1.22 1.52
CA SER A 174 -15.54 -2.40 1.27
C SER A 174 -15.83 -3.01 -0.11
N SER A 175 -17.10 -3.30 -0.40
CA SER A 175 -17.50 -3.92 -1.68
C SER A 175 -17.20 -3.08 -2.91
N TRP A 176 -17.22 -1.74 -2.78
CA TRP A 176 -16.87 -0.85 -3.88
C TRP A 176 -15.36 -0.71 -4.06
N SER A 177 -14.57 -0.99 -3.02
CA SER A 177 -13.12 -0.83 -3.07
C SER A 177 -12.45 -1.93 -3.89
N ASP A 178 -12.93 -3.18 -3.83
CA ASP A 178 -12.26 -4.33 -4.46
C ASP A 178 -12.14 -4.17 -5.99
N PRO A 179 -13.21 -3.82 -6.74
CA PRO A 179 -13.10 -3.65 -8.19
C PRO A 179 -12.18 -2.47 -8.56
N ILE A 180 -12.19 -1.41 -7.76
CA ILE A 180 -11.34 -0.24 -7.98
C ILE A 180 -9.87 -0.59 -7.73
N ALA A 181 -9.58 -1.31 -6.64
CA ALA A 181 -8.24 -1.76 -6.29
C ALA A 181 -7.68 -2.72 -7.34
N ALA A 182 -8.49 -3.66 -7.84
CA ALA A 182 -8.13 -4.53 -8.96
C ALA A 182 -7.76 -3.72 -10.22
N ALA A 183 -8.55 -2.68 -10.53
CA ALA A 183 -8.30 -1.83 -11.68
C ALA A 183 -7.04 -0.97 -11.56
N ILE A 184 -6.71 -0.52 -10.35
CA ILE A 184 -5.45 0.19 -10.08
C ILE A 184 -4.28 -0.79 -10.11
N GLY A 185 -4.45 -1.99 -9.57
CA GLY A 185 -3.44 -3.03 -9.36
C GLY A 185 -2.98 -3.76 -10.61
N SER A 186 -3.84 -3.84 -11.62
CA SER A 186 -3.57 -4.58 -12.87
C SER A 186 -3.20 -3.66 -14.03
N SER A 187 -2.22 -4.09 -14.83
CA SER A 187 -1.88 -3.45 -16.11
C SER A 187 -2.82 -3.88 -17.26
N ARG A 188 -3.65 -4.90 -17.05
CA ARG A 188 -4.58 -5.44 -18.05
C ARG A 188 -5.89 -5.85 -17.36
N LEU A 189 -6.94 -5.10 -17.62
CA LEU A 189 -8.30 -5.45 -17.24
C LEU A 189 -9.06 -5.82 -18.50
N ASP A 190 -10.00 -6.75 -18.37
CA ASP A 190 -11.00 -6.90 -19.40
C ASP A 190 -12.07 -5.79 -19.32
N ALA A 191 -12.99 -5.80 -20.26
CA ALA A 191 -14.05 -4.79 -20.34
C ALA A 191 -15.05 -4.92 -19.17
N GLU A 192 -15.27 -6.11 -18.63
CA GLU A 192 -16.20 -6.33 -17.53
C GLU A 192 -15.65 -5.77 -16.22
N ASP A 193 -14.39 -6.10 -15.91
CA ASP A 193 -13.65 -5.57 -14.76
C ASP A 193 -13.55 -4.04 -14.82
N SER A 194 -13.27 -3.49 -16.00
CA SER A 194 -13.23 -2.04 -16.22
C SER A 194 -14.57 -1.38 -15.92
N ARG A 195 -15.69 -1.97 -16.37
CA ARG A 195 -17.04 -1.45 -16.05
C ARG A 195 -17.37 -1.61 -14.57
N ALA A 196 -16.98 -2.72 -13.94
CA ALA A 196 -17.19 -2.94 -12.52
C ALA A 196 -16.48 -1.86 -11.69
N ALA A 197 -15.20 -1.60 -11.97
CA ALA A 197 -14.43 -0.55 -11.30
C ALA A 197 -15.04 0.85 -11.50
N SER A 198 -15.45 1.19 -12.73
CA SER A 198 -16.13 2.44 -13.04
C SER A 198 -17.45 2.60 -12.25
N ARG A 199 -18.30 1.57 -12.19
CA ARG A 199 -19.55 1.59 -11.42
C ARG A 199 -19.29 1.71 -9.91
N SER A 200 -18.33 0.97 -9.38
CA SER A 200 -17.99 1.02 -7.96
C SER A 200 -17.45 2.40 -7.56
N MET A 201 -16.66 3.04 -8.42
CA MET A 201 -16.21 4.42 -8.19
C MET A 201 -17.38 5.40 -8.20
N GLU A 202 -18.32 5.27 -9.14
CA GLU A 202 -19.52 6.10 -9.19
C GLU A 202 -20.37 5.98 -7.90
N GLN A 203 -20.60 4.75 -7.43
CA GLN A 203 -21.33 4.48 -6.19
C GLN A 203 -20.62 5.09 -4.97
N MET A 204 -19.29 4.94 -4.90
CA MET A 204 -18.48 5.53 -3.83
C MET A 204 -18.56 7.05 -3.82
N LEU A 205 -18.44 7.70 -4.99
CA LEU A 205 -18.54 9.15 -5.11
C LEU A 205 -19.95 9.67 -4.75
N ALA A 206 -21.00 8.96 -5.16
CA ALA A 206 -22.37 9.30 -4.80
C ALA A 206 -22.56 9.26 -3.27
N TYR A 207 -22.09 8.20 -2.62
CA TYR A 207 -22.14 8.08 -1.16
C TYR A 207 -21.31 9.17 -0.46
N LEU A 208 -20.08 9.42 -0.90
CA LEU A 208 -19.22 10.46 -0.31
C LEU A 208 -19.83 11.85 -0.48
N ARG A 209 -20.49 12.12 -1.60
CA ARG A 209 -21.25 13.36 -1.82
C ARG A 209 -22.34 13.49 -0.77
N GLU A 210 -23.19 12.47 -0.62
CA GLU A 210 -24.25 12.46 0.39
C GLU A 210 -23.68 12.66 1.79
N LEU A 211 -22.65 11.92 2.17
CA LEU A 211 -22.02 12.00 3.49
C LEU A 211 -21.49 13.40 3.82
N LEU A 212 -20.88 14.07 2.84
CA LEU A 212 -20.26 15.39 3.03
C LEU A 212 -21.27 16.53 2.93
N THR A 213 -22.38 16.37 2.22
CA THR A 213 -23.44 17.39 2.11
C THR A 213 -24.58 17.22 3.10
N CYS A 214 -24.65 16.08 3.80
CA CYS A 214 -25.75 15.78 4.72
C CYS A 214 -25.71 16.68 5.97
N GLU A 215 -26.81 17.39 6.24
CA GLU A 215 -26.97 18.29 7.40
C GLU A 215 -27.29 17.54 8.72
N SER A 216 -27.03 16.23 8.79
CA SER A 216 -27.38 15.38 9.94
C SER A 216 -26.43 15.56 11.14
N GLY A 217 -26.51 16.73 11.77
CA GLY A 217 -25.80 17.07 13.00
C GLY A 217 -24.29 17.32 12.84
N PRO A 218 -23.64 17.87 13.89
CA PRO A 218 -22.23 18.26 13.81
C PRO A 218 -21.33 17.04 13.56
N PRO A 219 -20.36 17.11 12.62
CA PRO A 219 -19.35 16.06 12.46
C PRO A 219 -18.55 15.84 13.74
N ALA A 220 -18.04 14.62 13.93
CA ALA A 220 -17.06 14.38 14.99
C ALA A 220 -15.81 15.25 14.72
N PRO A 221 -15.24 15.95 15.73
CA PRO A 221 -14.26 17.03 15.51
C PRO A 221 -12.97 16.64 14.77
N HIS A 222 -12.63 15.36 14.74
CA HIS A 222 -11.40 14.82 14.13
C HIS A 222 -11.60 14.35 12.68
N THR A 223 -12.84 14.37 12.18
CA THR A 223 -13.18 13.84 10.86
C THR A 223 -12.83 14.82 9.74
N LEU A 224 -12.60 14.29 8.54
CA LEU A 224 -12.45 15.12 7.35
C LEU A 224 -13.69 16.00 7.12
N ARG A 225 -14.90 15.50 7.43
CA ARG A 225 -16.14 16.29 7.40
C ARG A 225 -16.08 17.51 8.35
N ALA A 226 -15.51 17.37 9.56
CA ALA A 226 -15.31 18.50 10.47
C ALA A 226 -14.27 19.51 9.95
N LEU A 227 -13.20 19.02 9.32
CA LEU A 227 -12.18 19.89 8.73
C LEU A 227 -12.73 20.69 7.56
N LEU A 228 -13.58 20.08 6.74
CA LEU A 228 -14.27 20.75 5.62
C LEU A 228 -15.36 21.71 6.09
N ALA A 229 -16.02 21.42 7.21
CA ALA A 229 -16.99 22.34 7.82
C ALA A 229 -16.34 23.58 8.47
N THR A 230 -15.05 23.48 8.83
CA THR A 230 -14.30 24.56 9.52
C THR A 230 -13.36 25.34 8.59
N GLY A 231 -13.11 24.85 7.37
CA GLY A 231 -12.50 25.58 6.26
C GLY A 231 -12.92 24.91 4.95
N THR A 232 -13.36 25.62 3.91
CA THR A 232 -12.68 26.78 3.30
C THR A 232 -13.69 27.63 2.53
N GLU A 233 -13.68 28.94 2.77
CA GLU A 233 -14.07 29.96 1.80
C GLU A 233 -13.00 30.04 0.67
N ASP A 234 -12.67 28.90 0.06
CA ASP A 234 -11.92 28.90 -1.20
C ASP A 234 -12.96 28.78 -2.33
N PRO A 235 -13.35 29.90 -2.95
CA PRO A 235 -14.35 29.89 -4.02
C PRO A 235 -13.91 29.08 -5.25
N ASP A 236 -12.62 28.72 -5.33
CA ASP A 236 -12.03 27.93 -6.42
C ASP A 236 -11.88 26.43 -6.09
N GLN A 237 -12.31 25.97 -4.90
CA GLN A 237 -12.24 24.55 -4.55
C GLN A 237 -13.33 23.75 -5.27
N ASP A 238 -12.93 22.98 -6.28
CA ASP A 238 -13.81 22.04 -6.97
C ASP A 238 -14.23 20.90 -6.02
N PHE A 239 -15.53 20.77 -5.81
CA PHE A 239 -16.10 19.74 -4.96
C PHE A 239 -15.90 18.33 -5.53
N ASP A 240 -15.85 18.18 -6.85
CA ASP A 240 -15.59 16.89 -7.49
C ASP A 240 -14.14 16.45 -7.28
N GLU A 241 -13.17 17.38 -7.33
CA GLU A 241 -11.78 17.11 -6.93
C GLU A 241 -11.70 16.63 -5.48
N LEU A 242 -12.43 17.28 -4.56
CA LEU A 242 -12.48 16.86 -3.16
C LEU A 242 -13.01 15.42 -3.02
N LEU A 243 -14.12 15.09 -3.68
CA LEU A 243 -14.70 13.75 -3.64
C LEU A 243 -13.74 12.69 -4.21
N ALA A 244 -13.10 12.98 -5.35
CA ALA A 244 -12.10 12.11 -5.95
C ALA A 244 -10.94 11.81 -4.99
N ASN A 245 -10.51 12.82 -4.23
CA ASN A 245 -9.44 12.69 -3.24
C ASN A 245 -9.90 12.01 -1.93
N CYS A 246 -11.15 12.17 -1.51
CA CYS A 246 -11.72 11.36 -0.43
C CYS A 246 -11.77 9.87 -0.81
N ALA A 247 -12.18 9.56 -2.05
CA ALA A 247 -12.14 8.20 -2.58
C ALA A 247 -10.70 7.66 -2.62
N LEU A 248 -9.72 8.48 -3.03
CA LEU A 248 -8.29 8.11 -2.96
C LEU A 248 -7.90 7.70 -1.54
N LEU A 249 -8.22 8.51 -0.53
CA LEU A 249 -7.87 8.21 0.86
C LEU A 249 -8.49 6.90 1.33
N LEU A 250 -9.77 6.69 1.01
CA LEU A 250 -10.48 5.46 1.36
C LEU A 250 -9.77 4.24 0.78
N ILE A 251 -9.56 4.20 -0.54
CA ILE A 251 -8.96 3.05 -1.23
C ILE A 251 -7.49 2.85 -0.83
N ALA A 252 -6.67 3.90 -0.91
CA ALA A 252 -5.24 3.81 -0.65
C ALA A 252 -4.93 3.51 0.82
N GLY A 253 -5.77 3.99 1.74
CA GLY A 253 -5.60 3.84 3.18
C GLY A 253 -5.81 2.42 3.69
N HIS A 254 -6.77 1.67 3.13
CA HIS A 254 -7.07 0.33 3.64
C HIS A 254 -6.37 -0.80 2.88
N GLU A 255 -6.33 -0.78 1.55
CA GLU A 255 -5.78 -1.92 0.77
C GLU A 255 -4.28 -2.11 1.04
N THR A 256 -3.50 -1.03 1.03
CA THR A 256 -2.05 -1.12 1.24
C THR A 256 -1.69 -1.56 2.65
N THR A 257 -2.44 -1.13 3.66
CA THR A 257 -2.24 -1.53 5.06
C THR A 257 -2.71 -2.96 5.31
N THR A 258 -3.78 -3.41 4.63
CA THR A 258 -4.21 -4.81 4.64
C THR A 258 -3.08 -5.73 4.16
N HIS A 259 -2.49 -5.39 3.02
CA HIS A 259 -1.36 -6.14 2.49
C HIS A 259 -0.14 -6.09 3.41
N PHE A 260 0.16 -4.94 4.01
CA PHE A 260 1.26 -4.82 4.97
C PHE A 260 1.09 -5.77 6.15
N ILE A 261 -0.07 -5.75 6.82
CA ILE A 261 -0.33 -6.59 7.98
C ILE A 261 -0.22 -8.07 7.60
N GLY A 262 -0.83 -8.48 6.48
CA GLY A 262 -0.74 -9.86 5.99
C GLY A 262 0.69 -10.29 5.68
N ASN A 263 1.45 -9.48 4.94
CA ASN A 263 2.84 -9.76 4.58
C ASN A 263 3.75 -9.82 5.83
N ALA A 264 3.55 -8.88 6.76
CA ALA A 264 4.29 -8.83 8.02
C ALA A 264 4.05 -10.09 8.86
N ALA A 265 2.78 -10.50 8.97
CA ALA A 265 2.41 -11.73 9.68
C ALA A 265 3.06 -12.97 9.05
N LEU A 266 2.97 -13.11 7.72
CA LEU A 266 3.60 -14.22 7.02
C LEU A 266 5.13 -14.21 7.17
N ALA A 267 5.76 -13.04 7.12
CA ALA A 267 7.20 -12.91 7.30
C ALA A 267 7.64 -13.40 8.69
N LEU A 268 6.90 -13.06 9.75
CA LEU A 268 7.20 -13.52 11.11
C LEU A 268 6.91 -15.03 11.30
N LEU A 269 5.84 -15.55 10.71
CA LEU A 269 5.52 -16.98 10.72
C LEU A 269 6.59 -17.80 9.97
N SER A 270 7.16 -17.24 8.90
CA SER A 270 8.23 -17.86 8.12
C SER A 270 9.60 -17.75 8.77
N HIS A 271 9.78 -16.84 9.75
CA HIS A 271 11.04 -16.62 10.48
C HIS A 271 10.80 -16.64 11.99
N PRO A 272 10.59 -17.82 12.60
CA PRO A 272 10.26 -17.94 14.03
C PRO A 272 11.28 -17.26 14.96
N GLN A 273 12.58 -17.28 14.61
CA GLN A 273 13.63 -16.62 15.39
C GLN A 273 13.45 -15.09 15.43
N ALA A 274 12.99 -14.49 14.33
CA ALA A 274 12.68 -13.07 14.28
C ALA A 274 11.43 -12.76 15.13
N ALA A 275 10.40 -13.61 15.06
CA ALA A 275 9.23 -13.49 15.93
C ALA A 275 9.60 -13.60 17.43
N ASP A 276 10.44 -14.56 17.80
CA ASP A 276 10.92 -14.73 19.19
C ASP A 276 11.73 -13.52 19.68
N GLN A 277 12.56 -12.93 18.82
CA GLN A 277 13.27 -11.69 19.13
C GLN A 277 12.28 -10.57 19.50
N LEU A 278 11.23 -10.36 18.71
CA LEU A 278 10.22 -9.33 18.99
C LEU A 278 9.39 -9.64 20.24
N ARG A 279 9.05 -10.90 20.51
CA ARG A 279 8.40 -11.31 21.77
C ARG A 279 9.24 -10.96 22.98
N SER A 280 10.56 -11.17 22.89
CA SER A 280 11.50 -10.87 23.98
C SER A 280 11.83 -9.38 24.11
N ARG A 281 11.70 -8.60 23.03
CA ARG A 281 12.03 -7.17 22.95
C ARG A 281 10.96 -6.40 22.17
N VAL A 282 9.82 -6.18 22.82
CA VAL A 282 8.68 -5.43 22.24
C VAL A 282 9.04 -3.98 21.89
N ASP A 283 10.08 -3.42 22.51
CA ASP A 283 10.64 -2.10 22.18
C ASP A 283 11.21 -2.03 20.75
N LEU A 284 11.48 -3.18 20.10
CA LEU A 284 11.91 -3.23 18.70
C LEU A 284 10.76 -3.12 17.70
N ILE A 285 9.50 -3.25 18.11
CA ILE A 285 8.36 -3.31 17.18
C ILE A 285 8.30 -2.11 16.23
N PRO A 286 8.51 -0.85 16.67
CA PRO A 286 8.57 0.28 15.74
C PRO A 286 9.65 0.15 14.65
N ALA A 287 10.83 -0.39 14.99
CA ALA A 287 11.88 -0.64 14.00
C ALA A 287 11.55 -1.86 13.13
N ALA A 288 10.87 -2.86 13.69
CA ALA A 288 10.40 -4.03 12.97
C ALA A 288 9.38 -3.66 11.88
N VAL A 289 8.48 -2.70 12.15
CA VAL A 289 7.56 -2.18 11.15
C VAL A 289 8.31 -1.64 9.92
N GLU A 290 9.37 -0.85 10.11
CA GLU A 290 10.17 -0.34 8.98
C GLU A 290 10.86 -1.47 8.22
N GLU A 291 11.44 -2.45 8.93
CA GLU A 291 12.12 -3.58 8.31
C GLU A 291 11.13 -4.49 7.56
N LEU A 292 9.92 -4.71 8.08
CA LEU A 292 8.88 -5.52 7.43
C LEU A 292 8.33 -4.81 6.18
N LEU A 293 8.15 -3.49 6.23
CA LEU A 293 7.79 -2.67 5.05
C LEU A 293 8.87 -2.70 3.97
N ARG A 294 10.14 -2.68 4.36
CA ARG A 294 11.27 -2.86 3.43
C ARG A 294 11.29 -4.29 2.87
N TYR A 295 11.21 -5.28 3.75
CA TYR A 295 11.37 -6.68 3.41
C TYR A 295 10.27 -7.14 2.46
N ASP A 296 9.00 -6.87 2.75
CA ASP A 296 7.88 -7.28 1.90
C ASP A 296 6.89 -6.13 1.63
N SER A 297 7.30 -5.21 0.75
CA SER A 297 6.57 -3.97 0.47
C SER A 297 5.16 -4.21 -0.11
N PRO A 298 4.10 -3.63 0.45
CA PRO A 298 2.74 -3.73 -0.10
C PRO A 298 2.62 -3.15 -1.51
N VAL A 299 3.24 -2.00 -1.74
CA VAL A 299 3.29 -1.34 -3.04
C VAL A 299 4.59 -1.73 -3.74
N GLN A 300 4.43 -2.42 -4.86
CA GLN A 300 5.54 -2.96 -5.66
C GLN A 300 5.99 -2.01 -6.75
N LEU A 301 5.10 -1.15 -7.25
CA LEU A 301 5.38 -0.27 -8.37
C LEU A 301 4.86 1.15 -8.19
N MET A 302 5.65 2.10 -8.67
CA MET A 302 5.19 3.45 -9.00
C MET A 302 5.42 3.71 -10.49
N LEU A 303 4.59 4.54 -11.10
CA LEU A 303 4.75 4.96 -12.50
C LEU A 303 5.12 6.44 -12.56
N ARG A 304 6.07 6.76 -13.45
CA ARG A 304 6.43 8.12 -13.83
C ARG A 304 6.46 8.25 -15.35
N ARG A 305 6.28 9.45 -15.88
CA ARG A 305 6.42 9.74 -17.32
C ARG A 305 7.42 10.86 -17.55
N ALA A 306 8.34 10.70 -18.49
CA ALA A 306 9.27 11.76 -18.84
C ALA A 306 8.51 12.94 -19.49
N ARG A 307 8.73 14.17 -19.01
CA ARG A 307 8.10 15.37 -19.59
C ARG A 307 8.77 15.86 -20.88
N HIS A 308 10.04 15.56 -21.02
CA HIS A 308 10.91 15.92 -22.14
C HIS A 308 11.99 14.85 -22.28
N ASP A 309 12.72 14.89 -23.38
CA ASP A 309 13.86 14.00 -23.59
C ASP A 309 14.95 14.24 -22.53
N LEU A 310 15.39 13.19 -21.85
CA LEU A 310 16.39 13.28 -20.78
C LEU A 310 17.17 11.98 -20.63
N ASP A 311 18.37 12.06 -20.04
CA ASP A 311 19.14 10.87 -19.67
C ASP A 311 18.87 10.47 -18.21
N LEU A 312 18.66 9.17 -17.98
CA LEU A 312 18.52 8.53 -16.67
C LEU A 312 19.39 7.28 -16.65
N ALA A 313 20.27 7.13 -15.66
CA ALA A 313 21.14 5.96 -15.50
C ALA A 313 21.88 5.53 -16.80
N GLY A 314 22.32 6.50 -17.62
CA GLY A 314 23.00 6.22 -18.89
C GLY A 314 22.10 5.78 -20.04
N ARG A 315 20.77 5.88 -19.89
CA ARG A 315 19.76 5.61 -20.92
C ARG A 315 19.05 6.91 -21.31
N SER A 316 18.85 7.12 -22.61
CA SER A 316 18.06 8.25 -23.11
C SER A 316 16.58 7.88 -23.12
N ILE A 317 15.78 8.65 -22.37
CA ILE A 317 14.33 8.50 -22.24
C ILE A 317 13.67 9.60 -23.07
N THR A 318 12.80 9.23 -23.99
CA THR A 318 12.02 10.15 -24.82
C THR A 318 10.82 10.69 -24.05
N ALA A 319 10.42 11.93 -24.34
CA ALA A 319 9.21 12.55 -23.80
C ALA A 319 7.98 11.63 -23.95
N GLY A 320 7.18 11.54 -22.89
CA GLY A 320 5.98 10.71 -22.81
C GLY A 320 6.22 9.25 -22.41
N GLN A 321 7.44 8.73 -22.54
CA GLN A 321 7.76 7.36 -22.14
C GLN A 321 7.57 7.15 -20.64
N ALA A 322 7.00 6.01 -20.28
CA ALA A 322 6.81 5.61 -18.89
C ALA A 322 8.08 5.00 -18.31
N VAL A 323 8.30 5.23 -17.01
CA VAL A 323 9.29 4.57 -16.17
C VAL A 323 8.55 3.92 -15.00
N LEU A 324 8.62 2.60 -14.93
CA LEU A 324 8.09 1.78 -13.84
C LEU A 324 9.18 1.63 -12.78
N LEU A 325 8.89 2.15 -11.58
CA LEU A 325 9.81 2.14 -10.45
C LEU A 325 9.48 0.93 -9.56
N VAL A 326 10.35 -0.08 -9.55
CA VAL A 326 10.12 -1.35 -8.84
C VAL A 326 10.54 -1.22 -7.38
N CYS A 327 9.62 -0.74 -6.54
CA CYS A 327 9.80 -0.53 -5.11
C CYS A 327 10.29 -1.79 -4.38
N GLY A 328 9.70 -2.96 -4.68
CA GLY A 328 10.11 -4.21 -4.05
C GLY A 328 11.54 -4.62 -4.40
N ALA A 329 11.98 -4.38 -5.64
CA ALA A 329 13.35 -4.62 -6.07
C ALA A 329 14.32 -3.63 -5.39
N ALA A 330 13.95 -2.35 -5.37
CA ALA A 330 14.73 -1.28 -4.72
C ALA A 330 14.90 -1.51 -3.21
N ASN A 331 13.88 -2.03 -2.53
CA ASN A 331 13.95 -2.34 -1.11
C ASN A 331 14.75 -3.62 -0.80
N ARG A 332 15.11 -4.39 -1.83
CA ARG A 332 16.04 -5.53 -1.75
C ARG A 332 17.38 -5.26 -2.45
N ASP A 333 17.74 -3.99 -2.67
CA ASP A 333 18.99 -3.61 -3.31
C ASP A 333 20.18 -3.73 -2.33
N PRO A 334 21.15 -4.64 -2.57
CA PRO A 334 22.31 -4.81 -1.70
C PRO A 334 23.25 -3.60 -1.67
N ALA A 335 23.16 -2.68 -2.63
CA ALA A 335 23.95 -1.44 -2.61
C ALA A 335 23.51 -0.49 -1.47
N VAL A 336 22.27 -0.64 -0.99
CA VAL A 336 21.71 0.18 0.10
C VAL A 336 21.43 -0.66 1.36
N PHE A 337 21.01 -1.91 1.19
CA PHE A 337 20.65 -2.82 2.29
C PHE A 337 21.53 -4.08 2.25
N PRO A 338 22.65 -4.14 3.01
CA PRO A 338 23.49 -5.33 3.08
C PRO A 338 22.70 -6.57 3.53
N ASP A 339 22.89 -7.72 2.90
CA ASP A 339 22.06 -8.92 3.17
C ASP A 339 20.55 -8.61 3.13
N PRO A 340 20.03 -8.14 1.97
CA PRO A 340 18.69 -7.56 1.88
C PRO A 340 17.56 -8.59 2.12
N ASP A 341 17.88 -9.87 2.03
CA ASP A 341 16.96 -11.00 2.18
C ASP A 341 16.92 -11.54 3.62
N VAL A 342 17.61 -10.90 4.56
CA VAL A 342 17.54 -11.20 6.00
C VAL A 342 16.66 -10.16 6.70
N LEU A 343 15.77 -10.63 7.58
CA LEU A 343 15.04 -9.76 8.51
C LEU A 343 15.98 -9.31 9.63
N ASP A 344 16.28 -8.02 9.65
CA ASP A 344 17.11 -7.38 10.67
C ASP A 344 16.42 -6.12 11.23
N PHE A 345 15.86 -6.23 12.43
CA PHE A 345 15.16 -5.12 13.10
C PHE A 345 16.10 -4.04 13.65
N GLN A 346 17.41 -4.22 13.53
CA GLN A 346 18.44 -3.26 13.94
C GLN A 346 19.30 -2.82 12.74
N ARG A 347 18.82 -3.08 11.52
CA ARG A 347 19.51 -2.77 10.27
C ARG A 347 20.04 -1.33 10.27
N PRO A 348 21.34 -1.12 10.01
CA PRO A 348 21.92 0.21 10.04
C PRO A 348 21.52 1.00 8.79
N GLY A 349 20.79 2.09 8.97
CA GLY A 349 20.53 3.08 7.92
C GLY A 349 19.74 2.56 6.72
N GLY A 350 19.76 3.34 5.64
CA GLY A 350 18.96 3.09 4.44
C GLY A 350 17.50 3.54 4.60
N ARG A 351 16.96 4.17 3.57
CA ARG A 351 15.56 4.59 3.54
C ARG A 351 14.81 3.73 2.53
N HIS A 352 13.95 2.84 3.01
CA HIS A 352 13.07 2.06 2.14
C HIS A 352 12.10 2.99 1.39
N VAL A 353 11.63 2.55 0.22
CA VAL A 353 10.73 3.28 -0.68
C VAL A 353 9.30 2.73 -0.65
N ALA A 354 8.92 1.93 0.36
CA ALA A 354 7.55 1.37 0.46
C ALA A 354 6.46 2.46 0.60
N PHE A 355 6.83 3.63 1.14
CA PHE A 355 5.98 4.83 1.20
C PHE A 355 6.24 5.82 0.05
N GLY A 356 6.93 5.38 -1.01
CA GLY A 356 7.41 6.25 -2.07
C GLY A 356 8.52 7.21 -1.61
N TYR A 357 8.81 8.19 -2.46
CA TYR A 357 9.87 9.17 -2.23
C TYR A 357 9.48 10.52 -2.86
N GLY A 358 10.11 11.61 -2.40
CA GLY A 358 9.91 12.94 -2.97
C GLY A 358 8.54 13.56 -2.64
N PRO A 359 8.00 14.43 -3.52
CA PRO A 359 6.74 15.14 -3.28
C PRO A 359 5.55 14.21 -2.98
N HIS A 360 5.51 13.04 -3.60
CA HIS A 360 4.45 12.04 -3.43
C HIS A 360 4.71 11.06 -2.28
N PHE A 361 5.59 11.38 -1.32
CA PHE A 361 5.75 10.56 -0.12
C PHE A 361 4.39 10.34 0.57
N CYS A 362 4.10 9.09 0.95
CA CYS A 362 2.79 8.66 1.43
C CYS A 362 2.25 9.57 2.54
N LEU A 363 1.05 10.10 2.33
CA LEU A 363 0.39 10.98 3.30
C LEU A 363 0.02 10.21 4.59
N GLY A 364 -0.43 8.96 4.43
CA GLY A 364 -0.85 8.09 5.53
C GLY A 364 0.29 7.34 6.23
N ALA A 365 1.56 7.64 5.94
CA ALA A 365 2.69 6.84 6.41
C ALA A 365 2.81 6.75 7.94
N ALA A 366 2.37 7.78 8.68
CA ALA A 366 2.35 7.74 10.14
C ALA A 366 1.24 6.83 10.68
N LEU A 367 0.08 6.82 10.02
CA LEU A 367 -1.07 5.99 10.40
C LEU A 367 -0.81 4.51 10.12
N ALA A 368 -0.31 4.18 8.93
CA ALA A 368 0.05 2.81 8.57
C ALA A 368 1.10 2.20 9.53
N ARG A 369 2.07 3.01 9.97
CA ARG A 369 3.03 2.60 11.00
C ARG A 369 2.37 2.32 12.34
N LEU A 370 1.47 3.20 12.78
CA LEU A 370 0.76 3.03 14.03
C LEU A 370 -0.08 1.75 14.03
N GLU A 371 -0.83 1.50 12.95
CA GLU A 371 -1.59 0.25 12.77
C GLU A 371 -0.67 -0.96 12.82
N GLY A 372 0.46 -0.91 12.09
CA GLY A 372 1.49 -1.94 12.15
C GLY A 372 1.99 -2.24 13.56
N VAL A 373 2.35 -1.20 14.31
CA VAL A 373 2.84 -1.35 15.69
C VAL A 373 1.79 -2.03 16.55
N VAL A 374 0.55 -1.54 16.56
CA VAL A 374 -0.52 -2.07 17.43
C VAL A 374 -0.85 -3.52 17.05
N VAL A 375 -0.93 -3.83 15.76
CA VAL A 375 -1.22 -5.19 15.30
C VAL A 375 -0.09 -6.15 15.65
N LEU A 376 1.17 -5.78 15.41
CA LEU A 376 2.30 -6.63 15.75
C LEU A 376 2.43 -6.84 17.26
N GLU A 377 2.24 -5.79 18.07
CA GLU A 377 2.17 -5.90 19.54
C GLU A 377 1.12 -6.93 19.96
N ALA A 378 -0.10 -6.83 19.41
CA ALA A 378 -1.20 -7.71 19.76
C ALA A 378 -0.97 -9.17 19.32
N LEU A 379 -0.52 -9.40 18.08
CA LEU A 379 -0.25 -10.76 17.58
C LEU A 379 0.85 -11.44 18.40
N LEU A 380 1.93 -10.73 18.71
CA LEU A 380 3.07 -11.31 19.42
C LEU A 380 2.79 -11.58 20.91
N THR A 381 1.97 -10.74 21.56
CA THR A 381 1.70 -10.84 23.00
C THR A 381 0.46 -11.65 23.33
N ARG A 382 -0.59 -11.57 22.51
CA ARG A 382 -1.87 -12.26 22.75
C ARG A 382 -1.98 -13.61 22.06
N LEU A 383 -1.27 -13.80 20.95
CA LEU A 383 -1.23 -15.07 20.19
C LEU A 383 0.20 -15.64 20.14
N PRO A 384 0.86 -15.88 21.29
CA PRO A 384 2.29 -16.19 21.33
C PRO A 384 2.65 -17.50 20.62
N ASP A 385 1.72 -18.45 20.47
CA ASP A 385 1.93 -19.76 19.83
C ASP A 385 1.22 -19.90 18.47
N TRP A 386 0.84 -18.77 17.86
CA TRP A 386 0.26 -18.76 16.51
C TRP A 386 1.19 -19.40 15.48
N ARG A 387 0.58 -20.17 14.57
CA ARG A 387 1.25 -20.92 13.51
C ARG A 387 0.33 -20.99 12.30
N LEU A 388 0.91 -21.19 11.12
CA LEU A 388 0.13 -21.46 9.91
C LEU A 388 -0.78 -22.68 10.12
N ASP A 389 -2.03 -22.55 9.71
CA ASP A 389 -3.05 -23.58 9.85
C ASP A 389 -3.49 -24.06 8.47
N GLY A 390 -2.80 -25.08 7.96
CA GLY A 390 -3.11 -25.67 6.65
C GLY A 390 -2.26 -25.14 5.50
N THR A 391 -2.92 -24.83 4.39
CA THR A 391 -2.33 -24.66 3.04
C THR A 391 -1.37 -23.48 2.93
N SER A 392 -0.51 -23.54 1.92
CA SER A 392 0.40 -22.46 1.56
C SER A 392 -0.36 -21.14 1.36
N PRO A 393 0.24 -19.99 1.74
CA PRO A 393 -0.37 -18.69 1.54
C PRO A 393 -0.74 -18.46 0.07
N HIS A 394 -1.87 -17.79 -0.17
CA HIS A 394 -2.33 -17.46 -1.51
C HIS A 394 -2.07 -15.98 -1.80
N TRP A 395 -1.31 -15.67 -2.84
CA TRP A 395 -1.05 -14.29 -3.27
C TRP A 395 -2.16 -13.76 -4.18
N GLN A 396 -2.49 -12.49 -4.02
CA GLN A 396 -3.31 -11.78 -4.98
C GLN A 396 -2.54 -11.59 -6.31
N ARG A 397 -3.27 -11.64 -7.43
CA ARG A 397 -2.68 -11.46 -8.76
C ARG A 397 -2.64 -9.97 -9.09
N SER A 398 -1.62 -9.28 -8.60
CA SER A 398 -1.42 -7.85 -8.84
C SER A 398 0.02 -7.56 -9.24
N LEU A 399 0.20 -6.55 -10.09
CA LEU A 399 1.53 -6.07 -10.48
C LEU A 399 1.96 -4.89 -9.60
N ASN A 400 1.03 -4.01 -9.24
CA ASN A 400 1.33 -2.85 -8.38
C ASN A 400 1.31 -3.18 -6.89
N PHE A 401 0.59 -4.23 -6.49
CA PHE A 401 0.46 -4.63 -5.10
C PHE A 401 1.00 -6.04 -4.87
N ARG A 402 1.53 -6.26 -3.68
CA ARG A 402 1.85 -7.58 -3.16
C ARG A 402 1.12 -7.77 -1.85
N GLY A 403 0.18 -8.70 -1.84
CA GLY A 403 -0.63 -9.00 -0.69
C GLY A 403 -1.22 -10.39 -0.76
N LEU A 404 -1.51 -10.92 0.42
CA LEU A 404 -2.17 -12.22 0.57
C LEU A 404 -3.68 -12.09 0.34
N ALA A 405 -4.27 -13.13 -0.25
CA ALA A 405 -5.71 -13.31 -0.36
C ALA A 405 -6.30 -13.90 0.92
N GLY A 406 -5.51 -14.66 1.68
CA GLY A 406 -5.88 -15.30 2.95
C GLY A 406 -4.63 -15.81 3.67
N LEU A 407 -4.67 -15.82 5.00
CA LEU A 407 -3.60 -16.34 5.85
C LEU A 407 -4.20 -16.99 7.10
N GLU A 408 -4.58 -18.25 6.97
CA GLU A 408 -5.15 -19.05 8.06
C GLU A 408 -4.07 -19.39 9.10
N VAL A 409 -4.36 -19.06 10.36
CA VAL A 409 -3.50 -19.38 11.51
C VAL A 409 -4.30 -20.06 12.62
N ALA A 410 -3.60 -20.90 13.38
CA ALA A 410 -4.10 -21.54 14.58
C ALA A 410 -3.23 -21.16 15.78
N PHE A 411 -3.83 -21.09 16.96
CA PHE A 411 -3.18 -20.76 18.23
C PHE A 411 -3.93 -21.44 19.38
N THR A 412 -3.35 -21.45 20.59
CA THR A 412 -4.01 -22.07 21.74
C THR A 412 -5.33 -21.36 22.06
N PRO A 413 -6.49 -22.06 22.05
CA PRO A 413 -7.76 -21.46 22.41
C PRO A 413 -7.76 -20.93 23.85
N SER A 414 -8.36 -19.76 24.07
CA SER A 414 -8.60 -19.21 25.40
C SER A 414 -10.10 -18.97 25.59
N PRO A 415 -10.67 -19.26 26.78
CA PRO A 415 -12.08 -18.96 27.04
C PRO A 415 -12.34 -17.46 26.82
N ALA A 416 -13.49 -17.13 26.23
CA ALA A 416 -13.94 -15.75 26.14
C ALA A 416 -14.04 -15.20 27.57
N HIS A 417 -13.41 -14.07 27.84
CA HIS A 417 -13.71 -13.33 29.07
C HIS A 417 -15.19 -12.93 29.03
N HIS A 418 -16.05 -13.69 29.69
CA HIS A 418 -17.37 -13.21 30.05
C HIS A 418 -17.16 -12.13 31.09
N ASP A 419 -17.34 -10.86 30.70
CA ASP A 419 -17.56 -9.79 31.64
C ASP A 419 -18.80 -10.13 32.48
N SER A 420 -18.57 -10.71 33.65
CA SER A 420 -19.59 -11.01 34.64
C SER A 420 -20.03 -9.70 35.30
N CYS A 421 -20.76 -8.86 34.57
CA CYS A 421 -21.54 -7.78 35.15
C CYS A 421 -22.92 -8.33 35.54
N THR A 422 -22.93 -9.29 36.48
CA THR A 422 -24.15 -9.64 37.21
C THR A 422 -24.43 -8.50 38.19
N GLN A 423 -25.34 -7.61 37.81
CA GLN A 423 -25.97 -6.66 38.71
C GLN A 423 -26.59 -7.43 39.88
N ALA A 424 -26.04 -7.23 41.08
CA ALA A 424 -26.70 -7.58 42.31
C ALA A 424 -27.95 -6.69 42.46
N ALA A 425 -29.13 -7.28 42.40
CA ALA A 425 -30.37 -6.62 42.79
C ALA A 425 -30.35 -6.35 44.30
N PRO A 426 -30.69 -5.14 44.77
CA PRO A 426 -30.83 -4.89 46.21
C PRO A 426 -32.13 -5.53 46.72
N ALA A 427 -32.04 -6.09 47.92
CA ALA A 427 -33.12 -6.72 48.68
C ALA A 427 -34.13 -5.71 49.25
#